data_AF-A0A655R1N1-F1
#
_entry.id   AF-A0A655R1N1-F1
#
_cell.length_a   1.000
_cell.length_b   1.000
_cell.length_c   1.000
_cell.angle_alpha   90.00
_cell.angle_beta   90.00
_cell.angle_gamma   90.00
#
_symmetry.space_group_name_H-M   'P 1'
#
loop_
_entity.id
_entity.type
_entity.pdbx_description
1 polymer ?
#
loop_
_entity_poly.entity_id
_entity_poly.type
_entity_poly.pdbx_seq_one_letter_code
_entity_poly.pdbx_strand_id
1 'polypeptide(L)'
;MDSVPSVVRRINNAFRRADQIQWSNGKSPQDEGGIDYFLPIVADAEAGFGGVLNAYELMKSMIEAGAAGVHFEDQLASVKKCGHMGGKVLVPTQEAVQKLIAARLAADVAGTTTLVIARTDANAADLLTSDSDPYDADFVTGERTSEGFYRVRAGIDQAISRGLAYAPYADLVWCETAKPDLEEARKFAEAIHAQYPDQLLAYNCSPSFNWEKNLDAKTIAHFQQALSDMGYKYQFITLAGIHNMWFNMFELAHAYAQGEGMRHYVEMVQRREFEAASKGYTFVAHQQEVGTGYFDKMTNTIQGGNSSVTALTGSTEEDQFH
;
A
#
# COMPACT_ATOMS: atom_id res chain seq x y z
N MET A 1 -16.18 -3.81 -4.04
CA MET A 1 -15.69 -4.02 -2.66
C MET A 1 -14.65 -5.14 -2.59
N ASP A 2 -14.66 -6.11 -3.52
CA ASP A 2 -13.79 -7.30 -3.52
C ASP A 2 -12.48 -7.15 -4.31
N SER A 3 -12.29 -6.06 -5.05
CA SER A 3 -11.08 -5.83 -5.86
C SER A 3 -9.79 -5.85 -5.03
N VAL A 4 -9.71 -5.07 -3.95
CA VAL A 4 -8.49 -5.02 -3.12
C VAL A 4 -8.28 -6.33 -2.35
N PRO A 5 -9.29 -6.95 -1.70
CA PRO A 5 -9.14 -8.29 -1.13
C PRO A 5 -8.64 -9.33 -2.15
N SER A 6 -9.09 -9.27 -3.41
CA SER A 6 -8.62 -10.17 -4.47
C SER A 6 -7.14 -9.95 -4.80
N VAL A 7 -6.66 -8.70 -4.77
CA VAL A 7 -5.23 -8.37 -4.96
C VAL A 7 -4.40 -8.82 -3.77
N VAL A 8 -4.86 -8.60 -2.53
CA VAL A 8 -4.18 -9.10 -1.32
C VAL A 8 -3.99 -10.62 -1.39
N ARG A 9 -5.06 -11.35 -1.75
CA ARG A 9 -5.00 -12.81 -1.95
C ARG A 9 -4.01 -13.19 -3.05
N ARG A 10 -3.95 -12.43 -4.14
CA ARG A 10 -3.02 -12.67 -5.26
C ARG A 10 -1.56 -12.46 -4.85
N ILE A 11 -1.26 -11.43 -4.05
CA ILE A 11 0.08 -11.19 -3.51
C ILE A 11 0.48 -12.34 -2.58
N ASN A 12 -0.37 -12.72 -1.63
CA ASN A 12 -0.12 -13.85 -0.74
C ASN A 12 0.07 -15.18 -1.49
N ASN A 13 -0.66 -15.40 -2.59
CA ASN A 13 -0.46 -16.56 -3.46
C ASN A 13 0.92 -16.55 -4.14
N ALA A 14 1.41 -15.37 -4.54
CA ALA A 14 2.75 -15.22 -5.12
C ALA A 14 3.84 -15.50 -4.06
N PHE A 15 3.71 -14.94 -2.85
CA PHE A 15 4.60 -15.24 -1.73
C PHE A 15 4.63 -16.74 -1.41
N ARG A 16 3.45 -17.38 -1.35
CA ARG A 16 3.37 -18.82 -1.11
C ARG A 16 4.03 -19.64 -2.22
N ARG A 17 3.92 -19.24 -3.49
CA ARG A 17 4.59 -19.95 -4.59
C ARG A 17 6.11 -19.81 -4.48
N ALA A 18 6.61 -18.62 -4.19
CA ALA A 18 8.05 -18.38 -4.00
C ALA A 18 8.61 -19.20 -2.83
N ASP A 19 7.91 -19.21 -1.69
CA ASP A 19 8.26 -20.04 -0.54
C ASP A 19 8.23 -21.55 -0.87
N GLN A 20 7.21 -22.04 -1.57
CA GLN A 20 7.13 -23.43 -2.03
C GLN A 20 8.30 -23.82 -2.95
N ILE A 21 8.72 -22.93 -3.85
CA ILE A 21 9.88 -23.15 -4.71
C ILE A 21 11.14 -23.27 -3.84
N GLN A 22 11.36 -22.33 -2.92
CA GLN A 22 12.49 -22.33 -1.98
C GLN A 22 12.57 -23.64 -1.17
N TRP A 23 11.47 -24.04 -0.52
CA TRP A 23 11.38 -25.28 0.24
C TRP A 23 11.62 -26.51 -0.62
N SER A 24 11.07 -26.54 -1.84
CA SER A 24 11.31 -27.67 -2.75
C SER A 24 12.78 -27.81 -3.14
N ASN A 25 13.54 -26.71 -3.10
CA ASN A 25 14.98 -26.66 -3.35
C ASN A 25 15.81 -26.95 -2.10
N GLY A 26 15.17 -27.43 -1.02
CA GLY A 26 15.85 -27.81 0.22
C GLY A 26 16.34 -26.63 1.04
N LYS A 27 15.76 -25.44 0.84
CA LYS A 27 16.09 -24.23 1.56
C LYS A 27 14.89 -23.74 2.37
N SER A 28 15.13 -23.30 3.59
CA SER A 28 14.14 -22.69 4.47
C SER A 28 14.44 -21.21 4.69
N PRO A 29 13.48 -20.41 5.20
CA PRO A 29 13.75 -19.04 5.62
C PRO A 29 14.80 -18.92 6.75
N GLN A 30 15.09 -20.02 7.46
CA GLN A 30 16.08 -20.04 8.55
C GLN A 30 17.52 -20.31 8.07
N ASP A 31 17.69 -20.76 6.83
CA ASP A 31 19.01 -21.06 6.27
C ASP A 31 19.72 -19.79 5.78
N GLU A 32 21.04 -19.85 5.62
CA GLU A 32 21.82 -18.72 5.10
C GLU A 32 21.34 -18.28 3.71
N GLY A 33 20.96 -17.01 3.59
CA GLY A 33 20.36 -16.44 2.38
C GLY A 33 18.95 -16.97 2.06
N GLY A 34 18.27 -17.61 3.01
CA GLY A 34 16.85 -17.93 2.93
C GLY A 34 16.01 -16.66 3.06
N ILE A 35 14.85 -16.64 2.39
CA ILE A 35 13.95 -15.49 2.36
C ILE A 35 12.65 -15.86 3.08
N ASP A 36 12.24 -15.01 4.02
CA ASP A 36 10.86 -14.99 4.51
C ASP A 36 10.01 -14.18 3.54
N TYR A 37 9.27 -14.89 2.68
CA TYR A 37 8.45 -14.26 1.65
C TYR A 37 7.15 -13.65 2.19
N PHE A 38 6.68 -14.04 3.38
CA PHE A 38 5.38 -13.62 3.90
C PHE A 38 5.46 -12.25 4.59
N LEU A 39 5.88 -11.24 3.83
CA LEU A 39 5.90 -9.86 4.30
C LEU A 39 4.47 -9.36 4.59
N PRO A 40 4.28 -8.55 5.65
CA PRO A 40 2.96 -8.05 6.01
C PRO A 40 2.41 -7.10 4.93
N ILE A 41 1.16 -7.33 4.52
CA ILE A 41 0.47 -6.49 3.55
C ILE A 41 -0.41 -5.48 4.29
N VAL A 42 -0.17 -4.19 4.05
CA VAL A 42 -1.09 -3.12 4.46
C VAL A 42 -1.95 -2.74 3.26
N ALA A 43 -3.27 -2.84 3.41
CA ALA A 43 -4.24 -2.69 2.31
C ALA A 43 -5.14 -1.46 2.46
N ASP A 44 -5.58 -0.94 1.32
CA ASP A 44 -6.46 0.22 1.20
C ASP A 44 -7.94 -0.21 1.23
N ALA A 45 -8.70 0.23 2.24
CA ALA A 45 -10.15 0.05 2.33
C ALA A 45 -10.96 1.30 1.93
N GLU A 46 -10.29 2.32 1.40
CA GLU A 46 -10.84 3.62 1.03
C GLU A 46 -11.70 4.20 2.17
N ALA A 47 -12.89 4.70 1.85
CA ALA A 47 -13.88 5.20 2.79
C ALA A 47 -14.81 4.09 3.35
N GLY A 48 -14.45 2.81 3.19
CA GLY A 48 -15.24 1.66 3.60
C GLY A 48 -16.41 1.32 2.65
N PHE A 49 -16.48 1.94 1.46
CA PHE A 49 -17.48 1.69 0.41
C PHE A 49 -18.95 1.82 0.88
N GLY A 50 -19.21 2.61 1.92
CA GLY A 50 -20.54 2.84 2.47
C GLY A 50 -20.51 3.20 3.95
N GLY A 51 -21.45 2.64 4.70
CA GLY A 51 -21.56 2.81 6.16
C GLY A 51 -20.80 1.75 6.95
N VAL A 52 -21.09 1.65 8.24
CA VAL A 52 -20.38 0.77 9.18
C VAL A 52 -20.40 -0.72 8.79
N LEU A 53 -21.52 -1.21 8.24
CA LEU A 53 -21.64 -2.61 7.81
C LEU A 53 -20.76 -2.92 6.59
N ASN A 54 -20.61 -1.94 5.68
CA ASN A 54 -19.72 -2.08 4.53
C ASN A 54 -18.25 -2.10 4.98
N ALA A 55 -17.88 -1.24 5.93
CA ALA A 55 -16.54 -1.24 6.53
C ALA A 55 -16.22 -2.57 7.23
N TYR A 56 -17.17 -3.15 7.98
CA TYR A 56 -17.02 -4.46 8.61
C TYR A 56 -16.77 -5.58 7.60
N GLU A 57 -17.63 -5.72 6.58
CA GLU A 57 -17.50 -6.78 5.57
C GLU A 57 -16.23 -6.63 4.73
N LEU A 58 -15.82 -5.39 4.46
CA LEU A 58 -14.56 -5.13 3.76
C LEU A 58 -13.36 -5.54 4.61
N MET A 59 -13.31 -5.13 5.89
CA MET A 59 -12.24 -5.53 6.80
C MET A 59 -12.15 -7.04 6.94
N LYS A 60 -13.30 -7.72 7.13
CA LYS A 60 -13.36 -9.19 7.15
C LYS A 60 -12.79 -9.81 5.86
N SER A 61 -13.17 -9.29 4.70
CA SER A 61 -12.67 -9.76 3.41
C SER A 61 -11.16 -9.56 3.24
N MET A 62 -10.62 -8.45 3.76
CA MET A 62 -9.17 -8.19 3.79
C MET A 62 -8.44 -9.17 4.70
N ILE A 63 -8.98 -9.46 5.88
CA ILE A 63 -8.44 -10.44 6.83
C ILE A 63 -8.41 -11.84 6.19
N GLU A 64 -9.53 -12.28 5.60
CA GLU A 64 -9.62 -13.58 4.91
C GLU A 64 -8.66 -13.70 3.71
N ALA A 65 -8.29 -12.57 3.10
CA ALA A 65 -7.30 -12.52 2.04
C ALA A 65 -5.85 -12.54 2.56
N GLY A 66 -5.64 -12.30 3.86
CA GLY A 66 -4.35 -12.29 4.54
C GLY A 66 -3.68 -10.91 4.62
N ALA A 67 -4.46 -9.83 4.74
CA ALA A 67 -3.92 -8.51 5.06
C ALA A 67 -3.46 -8.44 6.53
N ALA A 68 -2.30 -7.84 6.77
CA ALA A 68 -1.75 -7.61 8.11
C ALA A 68 -2.25 -6.29 8.73
N GLY A 69 -2.52 -5.29 7.88
CA GLY A 69 -3.13 -4.02 8.29
C GLY A 69 -4.05 -3.47 7.21
N VAL A 70 -5.01 -2.65 7.61
CA VAL A 70 -5.99 -2.05 6.71
C VAL A 70 -6.22 -0.60 7.11
N HIS A 71 -6.17 0.31 6.13
CA HIS A 71 -6.45 1.72 6.39
C HIS A 71 -7.84 2.15 5.89
N PHE A 72 -8.50 2.99 6.68
CA PHE A 72 -9.79 3.62 6.36
C PHE A 72 -9.66 5.13 6.42
N GLU A 73 -10.33 5.83 5.51
CA GLU A 73 -10.31 7.30 5.44
C GLU A 73 -11.68 7.94 5.75
N ASP A 74 -11.65 9.18 6.24
CA ASP A 74 -12.82 9.93 6.69
C ASP A 74 -13.56 10.69 5.57
N GLN A 75 -13.47 10.20 4.33
CA GLN A 75 -14.24 10.73 3.20
C GLN A 75 -15.64 10.11 3.10
N LEU A 76 -16.56 10.83 2.45
CA LEU A 76 -17.86 10.31 2.04
C LEU A 76 -17.68 9.33 0.87
N ALA A 77 -18.02 8.05 1.10
CA ALA A 77 -17.74 6.98 0.16
C ALA A 77 -18.35 7.18 -1.25
N SER A 78 -19.54 7.78 -1.35
CA SER A 78 -20.21 8.02 -2.64
C SER A 78 -19.50 9.05 -3.53
N VAL A 79 -18.61 9.85 -2.96
CA VAL A 79 -17.84 10.89 -3.68
C VAL A 79 -16.35 10.83 -3.37
N LYS A 80 -15.84 9.67 -2.92
CA LYS A 80 -14.42 9.45 -2.62
C LYS A 80 -13.51 9.96 -3.74
N LYS A 81 -12.37 10.55 -3.36
CA LYS A 81 -11.30 10.98 -4.28
C LYS A 81 -9.93 10.52 -3.78
N CYS A 82 -8.96 10.54 -4.67
CA CYS A 82 -7.55 10.48 -4.26
C CYS A 82 -7.24 11.69 -3.36
N GLY A 83 -6.43 11.50 -2.33
CA GLY A 83 -6.08 12.52 -1.35
C GLY A 83 -5.48 13.81 -1.91
N HIS A 84 -4.91 13.73 -3.12
CA HIS A 84 -4.26 14.84 -3.83
C HIS A 84 -5.17 15.49 -4.89
N MET A 85 -6.45 15.15 -4.91
CA MET A 85 -7.46 15.77 -5.78
C MET A 85 -8.35 16.73 -4.99
N GLY A 86 -8.89 17.75 -5.67
CA GLY A 86 -9.94 18.61 -5.11
C GLY A 86 -11.30 17.93 -5.03
N GLY A 87 -12.25 18.57 -4.33
CA GLY A 87 -13.63 18.07 -4.21
C GLY A 87 -13.78 16.88 -3.27
N LYS A 88 -12.89 16.76 -2.28
CA LYS A 88 -13.02 15.79 -1.18
C LYS A 88 -14.11 16.25 -0.23
N VAL A 89 -14.99 15.34 0.18
CA VAL A 89 -16.04 15.60 1.16
C VAL A 89 -15.79 14.72 2.36
N LEU A 90 -15.60 15.33 3.53
CA LEU A 90 -15.46 14.64 4.80
C LEU A 90 -16.82 14.16 5.32
N VAL A 91 -16.83 13.05 6.03
CA VAL A 91 -17.92 12.68 6.94
C VAL A 91 -17.68 13.28 8.32
N PRO A 92 -18.69 13.39 9.21
CA PRO A 92 -18.48 13.85 10.58
C PRO A 92 -17.49 12.93 11.29
N THR A 93 -16.69 13.49 12.19
CA THR A 93 -15.61 12.78 12.89
C THR A 93 -16.09 11.46 13.50
N GLN A 94 -17.26 11.44 14.14
CA GLN A 94 -17.84 10.26 14.77
C GLN A 94 -18.32 9.20 13.77
N GLU A 95 -18.67 9.57 12.53
CA GLU A 95 -18.97 8.57 11.48
C GLU A 95 -17.69 7.81 11.09
N ALA A 96 -16.57 8.51 10.95
CA ALA A 96 -15.27 7.89 10.69
C ALA A 96 -14.84 6.98 11.86
N VAL A 97 -14.98 7.44 13.10
CA VAL A 97 -14.72 6.63 14.31
C VAL A 97 -15.56 5.34 14.32
N GLN A 98 -16.85 5.42 13.98
CA GLN A 98 -17.71 4.24 13.92
C GLN A 98 -17.26 3.22 12.86
N LYS A 99 -16.68 3.67 11.73
CA LYS A 99 -16.07 2.77 10.74
C LYS A 99 -14.79 2.12 11.27
N LEU A 100 -13.96 2.85 12.03
CA LEU A 100 -12.78 2.27 12.69
C LEU A 100 -13.20 1.21 13.73
N ILE A 101 -14.23 1.47 14.52
CA ILE A 101 -14.79 0.50 15.47
C ILE A 101 -15.35 -0.73 14.73
N ALA A 102 -16.04 -0.54 13.60
CA ALA A 102 -16.52 -1.65 12.78
C ALA A 102 -15.36 -2.50 12.22
N ALA A 103 -14.25 -1.88 11.81
CA ALA A 103 -13.05 -2.58 11.37
C ALA A 103 -12.41 -3.37 12.53
N ARG A 104 -12.28 -2.77 13.72
CA ARG A 104 -11.78 -3.47 14.91
C ARG A 104 -12.67 -4.66 15.27
N LEU A 105 -14.00 -4.47 15.26
CA LEU A 105 -14.95 -5.56 15.52
C LEU A 105 -14.77 -6.72 14.55
N ALA A 106 -14.52 -6.45 13.26
CA ALA A 106 -14.26 -7.51 12.28
C ALA A 106 -12.97 -8.29 12.59
N ALA A 107 -11.91 -7.61 13.02
CA ALA A 107 -10.66 -8.24 13.44
C ALA A 107 -10.84 -9.11 14.70
N ASP A 108 -11.56 -8.58 15.70
CA ASP A 108 -11.85 -9.28 16.95
C ASP A 108 -12.69 -10.54 16.71
N VAL A 109 -13.75 -10.44 15.90
CA VAL A 109 -14.61 -11.58 15.54
C VAL A 109 -13.83 -12.63 14.74
N ALA A 110 -12.91 -12.21 13.87
CA ALA A 110 -12.03 -13.12 13.14
C ALA A 110 -10.93 -13.75 14.02
N GLY A 111 -10.74 -13.26 15.25
CA GLY A 111 -9.70 -13.72 16.17
C GLY A 111 -8.28 -13.32 15.73
N THR A 112 -8.14 -12.15 15.10
CA THR A 112 -6.88 -11.66 14.51
C THR A 112 -6.44 -10.34 15.13
N THR A 113 -5.14 -10.08 15.13
CA THR A 113 -4.54 -8.81 15.59
C THR A 113 -4.28 -7.86 14.42
N THR A 114 -5.15 -7.86 13.41
CA THR A 114 -4.98 -7.02 12.22
C THR A 114 -4.93 -5.55 12.61
N LEU A 115 -3.96 -4.82 12.04
CA LEU A 115 -3.76 -3.42 12.34
C LEU A 115 -4.84 -2.55 11.66
N VAL A 116 -5.41 -1.61 12.40
CA VAL A 116 -6.36 -0.61 11.91
C VAL A 116 -5.63 0.72 11.79
N ILE A 117 -5.63 1.31 10.60
CA ILE A 117 -4.96 2.59 10.33
C ILE A 117 -6.03 3.65 10.01
N ALA A 118 -6.07 4.73 10.80
CA ALA A 118 -7.00 5.82 10.57
C ALA A 118 -6.35 6.91 9.72
N ARG A 119 -6.95 7.17 8.55
CA ARG A 119 -6.55 8.25 7.66
C ARG A 119 -7.52 9.43 7.76
N THR A 120 -6.98 10.64 7.86
CA THR A 120 -7.75 11.88 7.66
C THR A 120 -7.35 12.59 6.37
N ASP A 121 -8.34 13.08 5.64
CA ASP A 121 -8.18 13.89 4.44
C ASP A 121 -8.39 15.41 4.68
N ALA A 122 -8.61 15.80 5.94
CA ALA A 122 -9.01 17.15 6.35
C ALA A 122 -7.95 18.24 6.11
N ASN A 123 -6.70 17.88 5.82
CA ASN A 123 -5.67 18.86 5.45
C ASN A 123 -6.07 19.66 4.20
N ALA A 124 -6.72 19.01 3.23
CA ALA A 124 -7.08 19.63 1.95
C ALA A 124 -8.57 19.52 1.58
N ALA A 125 -9.38 18.80 2.36
CA ALA A 125 -10.82 18.69 2.11
C ALA A 125 -11.55 19.91 2.67
N ASP A 126 -12.23 20.67 1.80
CA ASP A 126 -12.96 21.90 2.16
C ASP A 126 -14.47 21.71 2.25
N LEU A 127 -14.95 20.45 2.19
CA LEU A 127 -16.36 20.09 2.28
C LEU A 127 -16.61 19.04 3.39
N LEU A 128 -17.77 19.13 4.04
CA LEU A 128 -18.23 18.24 5.10
C LEU A 128 -19.72 17.93 4.92
N THR A 129 -20.15 16.70 5.19
CA THR A 129 -21.56 16.30 5.01
C THR A 129 -22.51 16.90 6.03
N SER A 130 -22.09 17.06 7.29
CA SER A 130 -22.91 17.59 8.39
C SER A 130 -22.04 18.25 9.46
N ASP A 131 -22.55 19.33 10.05
CA ASP A 131 -21.99 20.09 11.17
C ASP A 131 -22.40 19.56 12.56
N SER A 132 -22.89 18.32 12.63
CA SER A 132 -23.45 17.74 13.87
C SER A 132 -22.41 17.35 14.93
N ASP A 133 -21.12 17.38 14.58
CA ASP A 133 -20.04 16.85 15.41
C ASP A 133 -19.20 17.96 16.07
N PRO A 134 -19.02 17.95 17.41
CA PRO A 134 -18.19 18.93 18.11
C PRO A 134 -16.75 19.01 17.61
N TYR A 135 -16.14 17.92 17.14
CA TYR A 135 -14.77 17.94 16.61
C TYR A 135 -14.64 18.75 15.32
N ASP A 136 -15.76 18.98 14.63
CA ASP A 136 -15.83 19.68 13.35
C ASP A 136 -16.33 21.13 13.48
N ALA A 137 -16.98 21.47 14.60
CA ALA A 137 -17.66 22.74 14.80
C ALA A 137 -16.76 23.97 14.57
N ASP A 138 -15.53 23.91 15.04
CA ASP A 138 -14.54 25.00 14.92
C ASP A 138 -13.99 25.18 13.51
N PHE A 139 -14.37 24.33 12.54
CA PHE A 139 -13.90 24.40 11.16
C PHE A 139 -15.00 24.76 10.16
N VAL A 140 -16.27 24.52 10.51
CA VAL A 140 -17.42 24.88 9.67
C VAL A 140 -17.48 26.40 9.48
N THR A 141 -17.74 26.85 8.25
CA THR A 141 -17.86 28.28 7.91
C THR A 141 -19.29 28.81 8.00
N GLY A 142 -20.28 27.92 8.00
CA GLY A 142 -21.71 28.23 7.90
C GLY A 142 -22.24 28.29 6.46
N GLU A 143 -21.36 28.27 5.46
CA GLU A 143 -21.77 28.22 4.05
C GLU A 143 -22.08 26.79 3.61
N ARG A 144 -23.04 26.65 2.67
CA ARG A 144 -23.40 25.38 2.06
C ARG A 144 -23.30 25.41 0.53
N THR A 145 -23.02 24.26 -0.07
CA THR A 145 -23.02 24.06 -1.52
C THR A 145 -24.43 23.73 -2.05
N SER A 146 -24.59 23.66 -3.37
CA SER A 146 -25.85 23.26 -4.04
C SER A 146 -26.28 21.83 -3.71
N GLU A 147 -25.32 20.93 -3.51
CA GLU A 147 -25.52 19.55 -3.08
C GLU A 147 -25.89 19.46 -1.59
N GLY A 148 -25.71 20.57 -0.86
CA GLY A 148 -26.02 20.68 0.55
C GLY A 148 -24.86 20.38 1.49
N PHE A 149 -23.63 20.21 1.00
CA PHE A 149 -22.45 20.05 1.86
C PHE A 149 -22.10 21.36 2.56
N TYR A 150 -21.55 21.28 3.76
CA TYR A 150 -20.99 22.41 4.49
C TYR A 150 -19.58 22.70 4.00
N ARG A 151 -19.23 23.98 3.91
CA ARG A 151 -17.82 24.38 3.72
C ARG A 151 -17.08 24.37 5.05
N VAL A 152 -15.84 23.89 5.02
CA VAL A 152 -14.95 23.85 6.18
C VAL A 152 -13.61 24.52 5.87
N ARG A 153 -12.96 25.03 6.91
CA ARG A 153 -11.59 25.53 6.86
C ARG A 153 -10.62 24.35 6.89
N ALA A 154 -10.30 23.82 5.70
CA ALA A 154 -9.30 22.78 5.52
C ALA A 154 -7.93 23.21 6.07
N GLY A 155 -7.16 22.24 6.56
CA GLY A 155 -5.77 22.46 6.97
C GLY A 155 -5.30 21.52 8.06
N ILE A 156 -4.05 21.70 8.47
CA ILE A 156 -3.41 20.84 9.47
C ILE A 156 -4.13 20.84 10.82
N ASP A 157 -4.74 21.96 11.22
CA ASP A 157 -5.43 22.05 12.51
C ASP A 157 -6.70 21.19 12.54
N GLN A 158 -7.44 21.11 11.43
CA GLN A 158 -8.59 20.21 11.30
C GLN A 158 -8.13 18.75 11.27
N ALA A 159 -7.03 18.46 10.57
CA ALA A 159 -6.44 17.12 10.56
C ALA A 159 -5.98 16.68 11.96
N ILE A 160 -5.37 17.58 12.75
CA ILE A 160 -4.98 17.32 14.14
C ILE A 160 -6.22 17.02 15.00
N SER A 161 -7.27 17.85 14.93
CA SER A 161 -8.53 17.63 15.68
C SER A 161 -9.07 16.21 15.44
N ARG A 162 -9.13 15.80 14.17
CA ARG A 162 -9.60 14.47 13.76
C ARG A 162 -8.64 13.36 14.16
N GLY A 163 -7.33 13.55 13.96
CA GLY A 163 -6.31 12.58 14.38
C GLY A 163 -6.36 12.27 15.87
N LEU A 164 -6.59 13.27 16.72
CA LEU A 164 -6.77 13.09 18.17
C LEU A 164 -8.04 12.30 18.51
N ALA A 165 -9.12 12.49 17.75
CA ALA A 165 -10.35 11.71 17.91
C ALA A 165 -10.19 10.26 17.45
N TYR A 166 -9.33 10.00 16.46
CA TYR A 166 -9.14 8.67 15.88
C TYR A 166 -8.14 7.81 16.63
N ALA A 167 -7.14 8.41 17.28
CA ALA A 167 -6.04 7.70 17.96
C ALA A 167 -6.50 6.57 18.91
N PRO A 168 -7.55 6.72 19.75
CA PRO A 168 -8.01 5.62 20.61
C PRO A 168 -8.57 4.40 19.87
N TYR A 169 -8.86 4.52 18.58
CA TYR A 169 -9.53 3.50 17.77
C TYR A 169 -8.64 2.95 16.64
N ALA A 170 -7.38 3.38 16.56
CA ALA A 170 -6.47 3.01 15.48
C ALA A 170 -5.05 2.73 16.00
N ASP A 171 -4.42 1.70 15.45
CA ASP A 171 -3.03 1.36 15.77
C ASP A 171 -2.06 2.39 15.15
N LEU A 172 -2.43 2.97 14.00
CA LEU A 172 -1.69 4.07 13.38
C LEU A 172 -2.64 5.19 12.93
N VAL A 173 -2.16 6.43 13.01
CA VAL A 173 -2.86 7.60 12.45
C VAL A 173 -2.06 8.18 11.28
N TRP A 174 -2.78 8.57 10.22
CA TRP A 174 -2.23 9.12 8.99
C TRP A 174 -2.99 10.40 8.59
N CYS A 175 -2.28 11.51 8.45
CA CYS A 175 -2.78 12.70 7.77
C CYS A 175 -2.31 12.69 6.32
N GLU A 176 -3.23 12.72 5.35
CA GLU A 176 -2.85 13.01 3.98
C GLU A 176 -2.50 14.50 3.84
N THR A 177 -1.39 14.83 3.16
CA THR A 177 -0.90 16.22 3.03
C THR A 177 -0.92 16.67 1.56
N ALA A 178 -0.94 17.98 1.35
CA ALA A 178 -0.87 18.55 -0.01
C ALA A 178 0.55 18.60 -0.60
N LYS A 179 1.58 18.55 0.26
CA LYS A 179 3.00 18.65 -0.10
C LYS A 179 3.87 17.76 0.80
N PRO A 180 5.10 17.41 0.37
CA PRO A 180 6.07 16.76 1.23
C PRO A 180 6.73 17.80 2.14
N ASP A 181 6.12 18.11 3.29
CA ASP A 181 6.55 19.16 4.22
C ASP A 181 6.86 18.57 5.60
N LEU A 182 8.14 18.60 6.01
CA LEU A 182 8.59 18.05 7.29
C LEU A 182 8.14 18.88 8.49
N GLU A 183 7.89 20.18 8.33
CA GLU A 183 7.43 21.02 9.44
C GLU A 183 5.94 20.82 9.69
N GLU A 184 5.14 20.65 8.63
CA GLU A 184 3.74 20.24 8.77
C GLU A 184 3.62 18.84 9.40
N ALA A 185 4.46 17.89 8.96
CA ALA A 185 4.55 16.55 9.55
C ALA A 185 4.93 16.61 11.03
N ARG A 186 5.93 17.43 11.40
CA ARG A 186 6.33 17.64 12.79
C ARG A 186 5.19 18.19 13.63
N LYS A 187 4.49 19.24 13.15
CA LYS A 187 3.35 19.84 13.85
C LYS A 187 2.25 18.81 14.13
N PHE A 188 1.93 17.97 13.16
CA PHE A 188 0.96 16.89 13.34
C PHE A 188 1.43 15.90 14.40
N ALA A 189 2.66 15.40 14.27
CA ALA A 189 3.20 14.38 15.17
C ALA A 189 3.27 14.88 16.63
N GLU A 190 3.81 16.07 16.86
CA GLU A 190 3.90 16.68 18.19
C GLU A 190 2.53 16.86 18.83
N ALA A 191 1.52 17.28 18.06
CA ALA A 191 0.16 17.45 18.57
C ALA A 191 -0.48 16.11 18.96
N ILE A 192 -0.33 15.07 18.14
CA ILE A 192 -0.83 13.73 18.47
C ILE A 192 -0.11 13.17 19.71
N HIS A 193 1.23 13.23 19.74
CA HIS A 193 2.03 12.68 20.83
C HIS A 193 1.89 13.44 22.14
N ALA A 194 1.50 14.72 22.12
CA ALA A 194 1.18 15.47 23.34
C ALA A 194 0.03 14.83 24.13
N GLN A 195 -0.93 14.19 23.44
CA GLN A 195 -2.05 13.49 24.08
C GLN A 195 -1.87 11.97 24.11
N TYR A 196 -1.24 11.39 23.08
CA TYR A 196 -1.02 9.95 22.92
C TYR A 196 0.46 9.68 22.61
N PRO A 197 1.36 9.68 23.62
CA PRO A 197 2.81 9.64 23.41
C PRO A 197 3.33 8.43 22.62
N ASP A 198 2.63 7.29 22.72
CA ASP A 198 3.02 6.04 22.06
C ASP A 198 2.30 5.81 20.71
N GLN A 199 1.48 6.77 20.25
CA GLN A 199 0.71 6.63 19.02
C GLN A 199 1.65 6.52 17.81
N LEU A 200 1.57 5.41 17.09
CA LEU A 200 2.30 5.24 15.84
C LEU A 200 1.66 6.05 14.73
N LEU A 201 2.48 6.59 13.83
CA LEU A 201 2.03 7.40 12.70
C LEU A 201 2.40 6.74 11.37
N ALA A 202 1.64 7.05 10.33
CA ALA A 202 1.91 6.65 8.97
C ALA A 202 2.00 7.84 8.00
N TYR A 203 2.87 7.75 6.99
CA TYR A 203 3.13 8.82 6.03
C TYR A 203 3.16 8.32 4.58
N ASN A 204 2.39 8.96 3.72
CA ASN A 204 2.40 8.72 2.28
C ASN A 204 3.48 9.57 1.60
N CYS A 205 4.56 8.94 1.17
CA CYS A 205 5.58 9.54 0.30
C CYS A 205 5.05 9.58 -1.15
N SER A 206 4.05 10.42 -1.37
CA SER A 206 3.20 10.39 -2.57
C SER A 206 3.94 10.73 -3.87
N PRO A 207 3.79 9.93 -4.94
CA PRO A 207 4.19 10.33 -6.30
C PRO A 207 3.36 11.46 -6.90
N SER A 208 2.22 11.82 -6.29
CA SER A 208 1.47 13.03 -6.69
C SER A 208 2.19 14.33 -6.32
N PHE A 209 3.24 14.26 -5.48
CA PHE A 209 4.13 15.37 -5.25
C PHE A 209 5.14 15.50 -6.40
N ASN A 210 5.37 16.72 -6.85
CA ASN A 210 6.60 17.03 -7.58
C ASN A 210 7.73 17.26 -6.55
N TRP A 211 8.51 16.21 -6.27
CA TRP A 211 9.50 16.21 -5.19
C TRP A 211 10.57 17.30 -5.35
N GLU A 212 11.24 17.36 -6.50
CA GLU A 212 12.30 18.35 -6.75
C GLU A 212 11.78 19.79 -6.84
N LYS A 213 10.50 19.99 -7.16
CA LYS A 213 9.88 21.32 -7.09
C LYS A 213 9.69 21.80 -5.65
N ASN A 214 9.50 20.89 -4.71
CA ASN A 214 9.20 21.23 -3.31
C ASN A 214 10.44 21.17 -2.42
N LEU A 215 11.39 20.27 -2.69
CA LEU A 215 12.50 19.93 -1.81
C LEU A 215 13.82 19.86 -2.57
N ASP A 216 14.91 20.23 -1.90
CA ASP A 216 16.27 20.00 -2.40
C ASP A 216 16.71 18.54 -2.23
N ALA A 217 17.75 18.13 -2.96
CA ALA A 217 18.25 16.76 -2.96
C ALA A 217 18.70 16.24 -1.58
N LYS A 218 19.26 17.10 -0.72
CA LYS A 218 19.70 16.71 0.63
C LYS A 218 18.48 16.42 1.51
N THR A 219 17.45 17.26 1.40
CA THR A 219 16.19 17.06 2.13
C THR A 219 15.47 15.80 1.66
N ILE A 220 15.40 15.55 0.34
CA ILE A 220 14.83 14.31 -0.22
C ILE A 220 15.55 13.07 0.32
N ALA A 221 16.88 13.07 0.32
CA ALA A 221 17.67 11.93 0.77
C ALA A 221 17.47 11.58 2.26
N HIS A 222 17.14 12.58 3.10
CA HIS A 222 16.93 12.39 4.54
C HIS A 222 15.44 12.34 4.94
N PHE A 223 14.52 12.56 4.00
CA PHE A 223 13.10 12.79 4.28
C PHE A 223 12.47 11.69 5.14
N GLN A 224 12.66 10.43 4.75
CA GLN A 224 12.08 9.29 5.47
C GLN A 224 12.68 9.07 6.86
N GLN A 225 13.98 9.37 7.03
CA GLN A 225 14.63 9.28 8.34
C GLN A 225 14.08 10.37 9.27
N ALA A 226 13.95 11.61 8.79
CA ALA A 226 13.36 12.69 9.57
C ALA A 226 11.92 12.36 10.00
N LEU A 227 11.11 11.78 9.12
CA LEU A 227 9.78 11.28 9.46
C LEU A 227 9.83 10.18 10.53
N SER A 228 10.76 9.23 10.41
CA SER A 228 10.91 8.14 11.40
C SER A 228 11.23 8.67 12.80
N ASP A 229 12.08 9.70 12.87
CA ASP A 229 12.47 10.37 14.12
C ASP A 229 11.29 11.08 14.79
N MET A 230 10.27 11.47 14.00
CA MET A 230 9.00 12.05 14.48
C MET A 230 7.93 11.01 14.83
N GLY A 231 8.20 9.71 14.68
CA GLY A 231 7.24 8.63 15.00
C GLY A 231 6.41 8.11 13.82
N TYR A 232 6.71 8.53 12.59
CA TYR A 232 6.13 7.91 11.39
C TYR A 232 6.80 6.56 11.10
N LYS A 233 6.25 5.49 11.68
CA LYS A 233 6.82 4.14 11.64
C LYS A 233 6.37 3.31 10.44
N TYR A 234 5.30 3.72 9.75
CA TYR A 234 4.92 3.15 8.47
C TYR A 234 4.98 4.22 7.37
N GLN A 235 5.86 4.04 6.39
CA GLN A 235 6.07 4.99 5.30
C GLN A 235 6.00 4.25 3.98
N PHE A 236 5.26 4.78 3.02
CA PHE A 236 4.96 4.07 1.78
C PHE A 236 4.86 5.01 0.58
N ILE A 237 5.17 4.50 -0.61
CA ILE A 237 5.01 5.19 -1.89
C ILE A 237 3.84 4.54 -2.62
N THR A 238 2.67 5.18 -2.56
CA THR A 238 1.39 4.63 -3.06
C THR A 238 1.43 4.13 -4.51
N LEU A 239 2.02 4.90 -5.44
CA LEU A 239 1.97 4.62 -6.88
C LEU A 239 3.30 4.11 -7.47
N ALA A 240 4.23 3.63 -6.63
CA ALA A 240 5.56 3.21 -7.08
C ALA A 240 5.52 2.16 -8.21
N GLY A 241 4.69 1.12 -8.03
CA GLY A 241 4.60 0.02 -9.00
C GLY A 241 4.10 0.46 -10.37
N ILE A 242 3.08 1.33 -10.42
CA ILE A 242 2.51 1.81 -11.69
C ILE A 242 3.50 2.72 -12.41
N HIS A 243 4.09 3.69 -11.71
CA HIS A 243 5.07 4.60 -12.33
C HIS A 243 6.28 3.84 -12.89
N ASN A 244 6.81 2.88 -12.14
CA ASN A 244 7.96 2.10 -12.60
C ASN A 244 7.59 1.19 -13.78
N MET A 245 6.50 0.42 -13.67
CA MET A 245 6.11 -0.54 -14.71
C MET A 245 5.75 0.15 -16.03
N TRP A 246 4.92 1.19 -15.98
CA TRP A 246 4.44 1.86 -17.19
C TRP A 246 5.55 2.65 -17.89
N PHE A 247 6.44 3.28 -17.14
CA PHE A 247 7.56 4.00 -17.72
C PHE A 247 8.53 3.07 -18.46
N ASN A 248 8.97 1.98 -17.83
CA ASN A 248 9.87 1.02 -18.48
C ASN A 248 9.22 0.36 -19.72
N MET A 249 7.92 0.06 -19.65
CA MET A 249 7.19 -0.46 -20.81
C MET A 249 7.06 0.58 -21.94
N PHE A 250 6.83 1.85 -21.60
CA PHE A 250 6.78 2.93 -22.57
C PHE A 250 8.14 3.11 -23.26
N GLU A 251 9.25 3.14 -22.52
CA GLU A 251 10.59 3.24 -23.11
C GLU A 251 10.87 2.10 -24.09
N LEU A 252 10.60 0.86 -23.67
CA LEU A 252 10.75 -0.31 -24.52
C LEU A 252 9.90 -0.20 -25.79
N ALA A 253 8.59 0.06 -25.65
CA ALA A 253 7.67 0.15 -26.79
C ALA A 253 8.04 1.30 -27.75
N HIS A 254 8.44 2.45 -27.19
CA HIS A 254 8.84 3.62 -27.97
C HIS A 254 10.09 3.32 -28.80
N ALA A 255 11.17 2.86 -28.16
CA ALA A 255 12.42 2.54 -28.86
C ALA A 255 12.24 1.41 -29.88
N TYR A 256 11.45 0.39 -29.53
CA TYR A 256 11.12 -0.70 -30.46
C TYR A 256 10.43 -0.17 -31.72
N ALA A 257 9.46 0.75 -31.57
CA ALA A 257 8.75 1.39 -32.67
C ALA A 257 9.64 2.34 -33.51
N GLN A 258 10.70 2.90 -32.93
CA GLN A 258 11.69 3.73 -33.65
C GLN A 258 12.76 2.90 -34.39
N GLY A 259 12.60 1.57 -34.47
CA GLY A 259 13.47 0.69 -35.25
C GLY A 259 14.67 0.15 -34.48
N GLU A 260 14.78 0.38 -33.17
CA GLU A 260 15.80 -0.29 -32.35
C GLU A 260 15.49 -1.79 -32.18
N GLY A 261 14.20 -2.16 -32.20
CA GLY A 261 13.75 -3.54 -32.16
C GLY A 261 14.39 -4.34 -31.01
N MET A 262 14.86 -5.55 -31.34
CA MET A 262 15.51 -6.44 -30.38
C MET A 262 16.79 -5.85 -29.75
N ARG A 263 17.48 -4.89 -30.40
CA ARG A 263 18.67 -4.26 -29.80
C ARG A 263 18.31 -3.60 -28.47
N HIS A 264 17.22 -2.84 -28.44
CA HIS A 264 16.79 -2.16 -27.21
C HIS A 264 16.42 -3.17 -26.12
N TYR A 265 15.67 -4.22 -26.47
CA TYR A 265 15.31 -5.28 -25.53
C TYR A 265 16.56 -5.93 -24.92
N VAL A 266 17.54 -6.30 -25.75
CA VAL A 266 18.78 -6.93 -25.28
C VAL A 266 19.60 -5.99 -24.40
N GLU A 267 19.76 -4.73 -24.78
CA GLU A 267 20.64 -3.77 -24.07
C GLU A 267 20.02 -3.23 -22.78
N MET A 268 18.72 -2.95 -22.79
CA MET A 268 18.05 -2.21 -21.73
C MET A 268 17.21 -3.10 -20.80
N VAL A 269 16.83 -4.30 -21.24
CA VAL A 269 16.09 -5.27 -20.42
C VAL A 269 17.00 -6.46 -20.09
N GLN A 270 17.27 -7.32 -21.07
CA GLN A 270 17.89 -8.63 -20.83
C GLN A 270 19.30 -8.54 -20.22
N ARG A 271 20.19 -7.70 -20.77
CA ARG A 271 21.56 -7.53 -20.23
C ARG A 271 21.52 -7.02 -18.78
N ARG A 272 20.62 -6.08 -18.48
CA ARG A 272 20.49 -5.53 -17.13
C ARG A 272 19.95 -6.55 -16.14
N GLU A 273 19.03 -7.42 -16.55
CA GLU A 273 18.55 -8.55 -15.75
C GLU A 273 19.71 -9.51 -15.42
N PHE A 274 20.56 -9.85 -16.39
CA PHE A 274 21.76 -10.68 -16.17
C PHE A 274 22.76 -10.01 -15.23
N GLU A 275 23.02 -8.71 -15.38
CA GLU A 275 23.88 -7.96 -14.47
C GLU A 275 23.30 -7.91 -13.04
N ALA A 276 21.97 -7.81 -12.91
CA ALA A 276 21.26 -7.78 -11.65
C ALA A 276 21.23 -9.15 -10.95
N ALA A 277 21.47 -10.26 -11.65
CA ALA A 277 21.50 -11.59 -11.06
C ALA A 277 22.55 -11.69 -9.94
N SER A 278 23.71 -11.04 -10.11
CA SER A 278 24.76 -10.94 -9.09
C SER A 278 24.31 -10.22 -7.79
N LYS A 279 23.20 -9.47 -7.86
CA LYS A 279 22.60 -8.73 -6.75
C LYS A 279 21.36 -9.41 -6.18
N GLY A 280 21.03 -10.62 -6.66
CA GLY A 280 19.90 -11.43 -6.18
C GLY A 280 18.65 -11.40 -7.07
N TYR A 281 18.71 -10.86 -8.29
CA TYR A 281 17.58 -10.95 -9.24
C TYR A 281 17.51 -12.34 -9.89
N THR A 282 16.35 -13.00 -9.84
CA THR A 282 16.23 -14.42 -10.22
C THR A 282 15.38 -14.68 -11.47
N PHE A 283 14.56 -13.73 -11.92
CA PHE A 283 13.66 -13.90 -13.07
C PHE A 283 14.40 -14.02 -14.43
N VAL A 284 15.74 -13.93 -14.45
CA VAL A 284 16.55 -14.37 -15.61
C VAL A 284 16.19 -15.81 -16.03
N ALA A 285 15.87 -16.67 -15.06
CA ALA A 285 15.33 -18.02 -15.24
C ALA A 285 13.82 -18.01 -14.95
N HIS A 286 13.05 -17.42 -15.87
CA HIS A 286 11.62 -17.15 -15.67
C HIS A 286 10.77 -18.43 -15.51
N GLN A 287 11.18 -19.59 -16.05
CA GLN A 287 10.47 -20.86 -15.85
C GLN A 287 10.67 -21.37 -14.42
N GLN A 288 11.89 -21.33 -13.88
CA GLN A 288 12.12 -21.62 -12.47
C GLN A 288 11.31 -20.69 -11.56
N GLU A 289 11.32 -19.39 -11.87
CA GLU A 289 10.71 -18.35 -11.03
C GLU A 289 9.19 -18.50 -10.91
N VAL A 290 8.51 -18.96 -11.97
CA VAL A 290 7.06 -19.25 -11.92
C VAL A 290 6.73 -20.65 -11.39
N GLY A 291 7.75 -21.44 -11.05
CA GLY A 291 7.63 -22.72 -10.34
C GLY A 291 7.58 -23.96 -11.22
N THR A 292 8.08 -23.90 -12.46
CA THR A 292 8.14 -25.09 -13.35
C THR A 292 8.86 -26.25 -12.66
N GLY A 293 10.00 -26.01 -12.00
CA GLY A 293 10.71 -27.05 -11.25
C GLY A 293 9.98 -27.59 -10.02
N TYR A 294 9.18 -26.76 -9.36
CA TYR A 294 8.29 -27.23 -8.28
C TYR A 294 7.26 -28.22 -8.82
N PHE A 295 6.62 -27.89 -9.95
CA PHE A 295 5.59 -28.76 -10.55
C PHE A 295 6.17 -30.03 -11.14
N ASP A 296 7.39 -30.01 -11.66
CA ASP A 296 8.11 -31.22 -12.09
C ASP A 296 8.37 -32.17 -10.91
N LYS A 297 8.86 -31.64 -9.77
CA LYS A 297 9.04 -32.44 -8.55
C LYS A 297 7.72 -33.04 -8.06
N MET A 298 6.64 -32.26 -8.11
CA MET A 298 5.31 -32.75 -7.75
C MET A 298 4.86 -33.88 -8.69
N THR A 299 5.03 -33.71 -10.01
CA THR A 299 4.68 -34.72 -11.02
C THR A 299 5.46 -36.01 -10.80
N ASN A 300 6.78 -35.90 -10.61
CA ASN A 300 7.63 -37.05 -10.32
C ASN A 300 7.25 -37.74 -9.01
N THR A 301 6.89 -36.99 -7.97
CA THR A 301 6.42 -37.56 -6.70
C THR A 301 5.13 -38.36 -6.89
N ILE A 302 4.15 -37.80 -7.62
CA ILE A 302 2.86 -38.43 -7.90
C ILE A 302 3.03 -39.70 -8.75
N GLN A 303 3.95 -39.67 -9.71
CA GLN A 303 4.16 -40.76 -10.68
C GLN A 303 5.31 -41.72 -10.32
N GLY A 304 5.84 -41.64 -9.08
CA GLY A 304 6.89 -42.53 -8.60
C GLY A 304 8.21 -42.43 -9.38
N GLY A 305 8.54 -41.25 -9.92
CA GLY A 305 9.79 -40.96 -10.62
C GLY A 305 9.86 -41.39 -12.08
N ASN A 306 8.74 -41.82 -12.69
CA ASN A 306 8.73 -42.36 -14.06
C ASN A 306 8.10 -41.41 -15.10
N SER A 307 7.92 -40.13 -14.77
CA SER A 307 7.31 -39.19 -15.72
C SER A 307 8.24 -38.93 -16.90
N SER A 308 7.71 -39.07 -18.11
CA SER A 308 8.42 -38.71 -19.35
C SER A 308 8.05 -37.30 -19.87
N VAL A 309 7.28 -36.53 -19.10
CA VAL A 309 6.68 -35.24 -19.52
C VAL A 309 6.98 -34.10 -18.53
N THR A 310 8.11 -34.18 -17.83
CA THR A 310 8.63 -33.05 -17.03
C THR A 310 9.08 -31.91 -17.95
N ALA A 311 8.93 -30.67 -17.50
CA ALA A 311 9.04 -29.49 -18.34
C ALA A 311 10.45 -28.87 -18.39
N LEU A 312 11.27 -29.01 -17.34
CA LEU A 312 12.60 -28.38 -17.30
C LEU A 312 13.66 -29.13 -18.11
N THR A 313 13.64 -30.47 -18.07
CA THR A 313 14.64 -31.29 -18.76
C THR A 313 14.53 -31.11 -20.27
N GLY A 314 15.58 -30.57 -20.90
CA GLY A 314 15.61 -30.23 -22.33
C GLY A 314 14.96 -28.90 -22.68
N SER A 315 14.76 -28.01 -21.70
CA SER A 315 14.25 -26.65 -21.93
C SER A 315 15.38 -25.70 -22.39
N THR A 316 15.03 -24.66 -23.16
CA THR A 316 16.00 -23.63 -23.54
C THR A 316 16.55 -22.86 -22.35
N GLU A 317 15.82 -22.84 -21.22
CA GLU A 317 16.29 -22.25 -19.98
C GLU A 317 17.48 -23.02 -19.40
N GLU A 318 17.40 -24.36 -19.37
CA GLU A 318 18.51 -25.25 -18.99
C GLU A 318 19.71 -25.06 -19.94
N ASP A 319 19.48 -24.90 -21.24
CA ASP A 319 20.59 -24.80 -22.21
C ASP A 319 21.29 -23.42 -22.24
N GLN A 320 20.58 -22.32 -21.95
CA GLN A 320 21.03 -20.96 -22.30
C GLN A 320 21.12 -19.98 -21.12
N PHE A 321 20.63 -20.35 -19.93
CA PHE A 321 20.50 -19.43 -18.79
C PHE A 321 21.27 -19.91 -17.53
N HIS A 322 22.35 -20.68 -17.73
CA HIS A 322 23.32 -21.08 -16.71
C HIS A 322 24.49 -20.09 -16.57
#